data_AF-A0AAW6MD95-F1
#
_entry.id   AF-A0AAW6MD95-F1
#
_cell.length_a   1.000
_cell.length_b   1.000
_cell.length_c   1.000
_cell.angle_alpha   90.00
_cell.angle_beta   90.00
_cell.angle_gamma   90.00
#
_symmetry.space_group_name_H-M   'P 1'
#
loop_
_entity.id
_entity.type
_entity.pdbx_description
1 polymer ?
#
loop_
_entity_poly.entity_id
_entity_poly.type
_entity_poly.pdbx_seq_one_letter_code
_entity_poly.pdbx_strand_id
1 'polypeptide(L)' 'AAYINQGLVSLKRKWQMKYGFGIKIIPSQKLAFLEYVFYYPQGEEIDMKEEFEIK' A
#
# COMPACT_ATOMS: atom_id res chain seq x y z
N ALA A 1 3.41 -6.05 -8.63
CA ALA A 1 2.77 -6.81 -7.54
C ALA A 1 3.71 -7.75 -6.77
N ALA A 2 4.73 -8.34 -7.43
CA ALA A 2 5.65 -9.29 -6.78
C ALA A 2 6.28 -8.77 -5.47
N TYR A 3 6.79 -7.53 -5.46
CA TYR A 3 7.41 -6.93 -4.27
C TYR A 3 6.44 -6.72 -3.10
N ILE A 4 5.24 -6.16 -3.36
CA ILE A 4 4.22 -5.91 -2.32
C ILE A 4 3.77 -7.20 -1.63
N ASN A 5 3.82 -8.32 -2.35
CA ASN A 5 3.44 -9.65 -1.86
C ASN A 5 4.64 -10.50 -1.41
N GLN A 6 5.86 -9.98 -1.46
CA GLN A 6 7.07 -10.76 -1.20
C GLN A 6 7.26 -11.04 0.30
N GLY A 7 7.63 -12.27 0.63
CA GLY A 7 8.01 -12.68 1.99
C GLY A 7 6.84 -12.99 2.93
N LEU A 8 7.17 -13.50 4.11
CA LEU A 8 6.20 -13.94 5.13
C LEU A 8 5.50 -12.74 5.82
N VAL A 9 6.16 -11.59 5.88
CA VAL A 9 5.66 -10.31 6.41
C VAL A 9 5.64 -9.27 5.30
N SER A 10 4.86 -9.56 4.26
CA SER A 10 4.75 -8.69 3.08
C SER A 10 4.10 -7.34 3.42
N LEU A 11 4.34 -6.32 2.60
CA LEU A 11 3.67 -5.02 2.71
C LEU A 11 2.14 -5.18 2.68
N LYS A 12 1.63 -6.08 1.83
CA LYS A 12 0.22 -6.45 1.82
C LYS A 12 -0.28 -6.89 3.20
N ARG A 13 0.47 -7.76 3.90
CA ARG A 13 0.06 -8.24 5.24
C ARG A 13 0.06 -7.11 6.26
N LYS A 14 1.07 -6.23 6.24
CA LYS A 14 1.11 -5.04 7.11
C LYS A 14 -0.12 -4.15 6.89
N TRP A 15 -0.48 -3.90 5.63
CA TRP A 15 -1.65 -3.11 5.29
C TRP A 15 -2.94 -3.79 5.71
N GLN A 16 -3.09 -5.11 5.50
CA GLN A 16 -4.28 -5.85 5.95
C GLN A 16 -4.48 -5.78 7.46
N MET A 17 -3.40 -5.79 8.26
CA MET A 17 -3.49 -5.60 9.70
C MET A 17 -3.89 -4.18 10.09
N LYS A 18 -3.44 -3.17 9.34
CA LYS A 18 -3.69 -1.74 9.63
C LYS A 18 -5.07 -1.26 9.16
N TYR A 19 -5.50 -1.68 7.97
CA TYR A 19 -6.73 -1.18 7.32
C TYR A 19 -7.78 -2.27 7.04
N GLY A 20 -7.50 -3.54 7.37
CA GLY A 20 -8.43 -4.66 7.27
C GLY A 20 -8.27 -5.54 6.02
N PHE A 21 -9.00 -6.66 5.98
CA PHE A 21 -8.88 -7.66 4.92
C PHE A 21 -9.44 -7.23 3.55
N GLY A 22 -10.25 -6.16 3.50
CA GLY A 22 -10.93 -5.67 2.28
C GLY A 22 -10.06 -4.84 1.33
N ILE A 23 -8.76 -4.68 1.60
CA ILE A 23 -7.85 -3.86 0.79
C ILE A 23 -7.64 -4.50 -0.59
N LYS A 24 -7.78 -3.67 -1.63
CA LYS A 24 -7.49 -4.04 -3.02
C LYS A 24 -6.23 -3.33 -3.47
N ILE A 25 -5.28 -4.09 -4.03
CA ILE A 25 -4.04 -3.55 -4.59
C ILE A 25 -4.19 -3.53 -6.11
N ILE A 26 -4.12 -2.34 -6.71
CA ILE A 26 -4.26 -2.13 -8.15
C ILE A 26 -2.94 -1.55 -8.67
N PRO A 27 -2.33 -2.15 -9.71
CA PRO A 27 -1.12 -1.58 -10.30
C PRO A 27 -1.46 -0.27 -11.02
N SER A 28 -0.62 0.75 -10.85
CA SER A 28 -0.73 2.04 -11.54
C SER A 28 0.57 2.36 -12.25
N GLN A 29 0.51 2.71 -13.54
CA GLN A 29 1.67 3.16 -14.32
C GLN A 29 2.08 4.59 -14.00
N LYS A 30 1.25 5.33 -13.26
CA LYS A 30 1.50 6.73 -12.89
C LYS A 30 2.44 6.86 -11.67
N LEU A 31 2.62 5.77 -10.93
CA LEU A 31 3.42 5.73 -9.71
C LEU A 31 4.83 5.21 -10.01
N ALA A 32 5.82 5.77 -9.31
CA ALA A 32 7.20 5.32 -9.37
C ALA A 32 7.39 3.94 -8.72
N PHE A 33 8.59 3.38 -8.84
CA PHE A 33 8.91 2.09 -8.22
C PHE A 33 8.76 2.18 -6.70
N LEU A 34 7.91 1.30 -6.14
CA LEU A 34 7.55 1.20 -4.71
C LEU A 34 6.70 2.35 -4.15
N GLU A 35 6.33 3.33 -4.97
CA GLU A 35 5.36 4.34 -4.58
C GLU A 35 3.95 3.73 -4.52
N TYR A 36 3.18 4.12 -3.52
CA TYR A 36 1.79 3.71 -3.36
C TYR A 36 0.99 4.82 -2.71
N VAL A 37 -0.29 4.89 -3.06
CA VAL A 37 -1.27 5.80 -2.47
C VAL A 37 -2.47 4.98 -2.01
N PHE A 38 -3.17 5.47 -1.01
CA PHE A 38 -4.37 4.82 -0.50
C PHE A 38 -5.57 5.67 -0.84
N TYR A 39 -6.67 5.01 -1.17
CA TYR A 39 -7.95 5.67 -1.41
C TYR A 39 -9.01 5.10 -0.48
N TYR A 40 -9.90 5.96 0.00
CA TYR A 40 -11.17 5.53 0.58
C TYR A 40 -12.01 4.81 -0.48
N PRO A 41 -13.02 4.00 -0.07
CA PRO A 41 -13.93 3.35 -1.01
C PRO A 41 -14.64 4.31 -1.98
N GLN A 42 -14.79 5.57 -1.60
CA GLN A 42 -15.39 6.65 -2.40
C GLN A 42 -14.43 7.24 -3.44
N GLY A 43 -13.14 6.88 -3.41
CA GLY A 43 -12.11 7.36 -4.34
C GLY A 43 -11.31 8.56 -3.85
N GLU A 44 -11.57 9.07 -2.64
CA GLU A 44 -10.78 10.13 -2.02
C GLU A 44 -9.43 9.60 -1.54
N GLU A 45 -8.35 10.33 -1.81
CA GLU A 45 -7.00 9.95 -1.36
C GLU A 45 -6.88 10.08 0.16
N ILE A 46 -6.35 9.04 0.80
CA ILE A 46 -6.04 9.04 2.21
C ILE A 46 -4.68 9.69 2.37
N ASP A 47 -4.62 10.81 3.10
CA ASP A 47 -3.36 11.45 3.47
C ASP A 47 -2.52 10.47 4.31
N MET A 48 -1.52 9.90 3.65
CA MET A 48 -0.54 9.06 4.31
C MET A 48 0.62 9.91 4.75
N LYS A 49 0.77 10.06 6.07
CA LYS A 49 2.06 10.39 6.64
C LYS A 49 2.98 9.19 6.47
N GLU A 50 3.76 9.16 5.40
CA GLU A 50 4.83 8.19 5.26
C GLU A 50 5.86 8.41 6.37
N GLU A 51 6.02 7.43 7.25
CA GLU A 51 7.25 7.29 8.03
C GLU A 51 8.32 6.77 7.09
N PHE A 52 8.99 7.69 6.39
CA PHE A 52 10.23 7.38 5.68
C PHE A 52 11.34 7.15 6.71
N GLU A 53 11.32 6.00 7.39
CA GLU A 53 12.51 5.46 8.05
C GLU A 53 13.12 4.39 7.14
N ILE A 54 13.80 4.84 6.08
CA ILE A 54 14.95 4.10 5.57
C ILE A 54 16.17 4.78 6.17
N LYS A 55 16.63 4.28 7.32
CA LYS A 55 18.02 4.41 7.77
C LYS A 55 18.77 3.14 7.44
#